data_AF-A0A970DUM2-F1
#
_entry.id   AF-A0A970DUM2-F1
#
_cell.length_a   1.000
_cell.length_b   1.000
_cell.length_c   1.000
_cell.angle_alpha   90.00
_cell.angle_beta   90.00
_cell.angle_gamma   90.00
#
_symmetry.space_group_name_H-M   'P 1'
#
loop_
_entity.id
_entity.type
_entity.pdbx_description
1 polymer ?
#
loop_
_entity_poly.entity_id
_entity_poly.type
_entity_poly.pdbx_seq_one_letter_code
_entity_poly.pdbx_strand_id
1 'polypeptide(L)'
;MKKPLLAVFLVWLAGPIGLMYVNKRKFWPAFFEYIGVIILGIITSGFALLVAQIIYMVIAYTEAKKINNALAGTESEIFSQPASAFEPMLTNEAKENLCPNCAQEVPDHAHFCPACGQKLANYCPNCKKLTQASALYCGFCGTKLDGNH
;
A
#
# COMPACT_ATOMS: atom_id res chain seq x y z
N MET A 1 18.61 17.45 64.20
CA MET A 1 17.26 16.87 64.38
C MET A 1 16.85 16.00 63.18
N LYS A 2 17.41 14.78 63.01
CA LYS A 2 17.07 13.86 61.89
C LYS A 2 17.13 12.36 62.27
N LYS A 3 16.89 12.03 63.54
CA LYS A 3 16.92 10.63 64.02
C LYS A 3 15.56 9.91 64.16
N PRO A 4 14.36 10.56 64.19
CA PRO A 4 13.11 9.81 64.41
C PRO A 4 12.62 9.08 63.15
N LEU A 5 12.89 9.60 61.95
CA LEU A 5 12.41 8.98 60.71
C LEU A 5 13.10 7.63 60.42
N LEU A 6 14.41 7.54 60.69
CA LEU A 6 15.20 6.33 60.47
C LEU A 6 14.82 5.21 61.46
N ALA A 7 14.46 5.59 62.70
CA ALA A 7 13.96 4.64 63.69
C ALA A 7 12.57 4.08 63.32
N VAL A 8 11.68 4.91 62.78
CA VAL A 8 10.36 4.44 62.30
C VAL A 8 10.50 3.50 61.10
N PHE A 9 11.42 3.79 60.19
CA PHE A 9 11.72 2.91 59.05
C PHE A 9 12.33 1.57 59.49
N LEU A 10 13.21 1.56 60.49
CA LEU A 10 13.79 0.32 61.03
C LEU A 10 12.75 -0.53 61.76
N VAL A 11 11.80 0.08 62.46
CA VAL A 11 10.69 -0.64 63.10
C VAL A 11 9.74 -1.23 62.04
N TRP A 12 9.49 -0.55 60.93
CA TRP A 12 8.70 -1.07 59.81
C TRP A 12 9.40 -2.19 59.04
N LEU A 13 10.72 -2.11 58.86
CA LEU A 13 11.53 -3.14 58.20
C LEU A 13 11.71 -4.40 59.05
N ALA A 14 11.93 -4.24 60.36
CA ALA A 14 12.21 -5.35 61.28
C ALA A 14 10.96 -5.92 61.97
N GLY A 15 9.87 -5.16 62.04
CA GLY A 15 8.59 -5.59 62.62
C GLY A 15 8.03 -6.91 62.06
N PRO A 16 7.98 -7.11 60.73
CA PRO A 16 7.50 -8.37 60.17
C PRO A 16 8.47 -9.54 60.41
N ILE A 17 9.79 -9.28 60.45
CA ILE A 17 10.82 -10.30 60.71
C ILE A 17 10.75 -10.78 62.18
N GLY A 18 10.46 -9.88 63.12
CA GLY A 18 10.30 -10.22 64.54
C GLY A 18 9.08 -11.12 64.83
N LEU A 19 7.97 -10.91 64.11
CA LEU A 19 6.77 -11.77 64.23
C LEU A 19 6.97 -13.16 63.58
N MET A 20 7.89 -13.30 62.63
CA MET A 20 8.26 -14.63 62.09
C MET A 20 9.06 -15.50 63.07
N TYR A 21 9.68 -14.90 64.10
CA TYR A 21 10.57 -15.63 65.00
C TYR A 21 9.85 -16.28 66.19
N VAL A 22 8.62 -15.86 66.49
CA VAL A 22 7.82 -16.45 67.58
C VAL A 22 6.80 -17.41 66.99
N ASN A 23 7.11 -18.72 67.09
CA ASN A 23 6.22 -19.88 66.94
C ASN A 23 6.14 -20.56 65.55
N LYS A 24 7.12 -21.45 65.29
CA LYS A 24 7.35 -22.23 64.05
C LYS A 24 6.25 -23.21 63.57
N ARG A 25 5.04 -23.25 64.14
CA ARG A 25 4.00 -24.24 63.72
C ARG A 25 2.72 -23.70 63.08
N LYS A 26 2.41 -22.40 63.17
CA LYS A 26 1.17 -21.82 62.60
C LYS A 26 1.40 -20.83 61.46
N PHE A 27 2.63 -20.39 61.23
CA PHE A 27 2.96 -19.36 60.24
C PHE A 27 2.98 -19.87 58.79
N TRP A 28 3.52 -21.08 58.58
CA TRP A 28 3.62 -21.70 57.25
C TRP A 28 2.28 -21.80 56.49
N PRO A 29 1.19 -22.35 57.06
CA PRO A 29 -0.05 -22.52 56.31
C PRO A 29 -0.64 -21.19 55.83
N ALA A 30 -0.67 -20.14 56.67
CA ALA A 30 -1.22 -18.83 56.31
C ALA A 30 -0.40 -18.12 55.21
N PHE A 31 0.92 -18.28 55.22
CA PHE A 31 1.80 -17.73 54.19
C PHE A 31 1.59 -18.43 52.83
N PHE A 32 1.45 -19.76 52.83
CA PHE A 32 1.16 -20.51 51.60
C PHE A 32 -0.26 -20.27 51.09
N GLU A 33 -1.24 -20.08 51.97
CA GLU A 33 -2.61 -19.70 51.59
C GLU A 33 -2.64 -18.34 50.89
N TYR A 34 -1.90 -17.36 51.44
CA TYR A 34 -1.79 -16.02 50.87
C TYR A 34 -1.09 -16.02 49.51
N ILE A 35 0.03 -16.75 49.36
CA ILE A 35 0.71 -16.91 48.08
C ILE A 35 -0.20 -17.61 47.06
N GLY A 36 -0.97 -18.63 47.50
CA GLY A 36 -1.94 -19.32 46.66
C GLY A 36 -2.99 -18.37 46.08
N VAL A 37 -3.56 -17.50 46.91
CA VAL A 37 -4.55 -16.50 46.46
C VAL A 37 -3.94 -15.48 45.49
N ILE A 38 -2.71 -15.03 45.74
CA ILE A 38 -2.02 -14.10 44.82
C ILE A 38 -1.74 -14.77 43.48
N ILE A 39 -1.24 -16.00 43.46
CA ILE A 39 -0.97 -16.74 42.22
C ILE A 39 -2.28 -16.99 41.45
N LEU A 40 -3.36 -17.39 42.13
CA LEU A 40 -4.67 -17.58 41.52
C LEU A 40 -5.22 -16.26 40.94
N GLY A 41 -4.99 -15.14 41.63
CA GLY A 41 -5.34 -13.80 41.16
C GLY A 41 -4.54 -13.38 39.92
N ILE A 42 -3.24 -13.67 39.86
CA ILE A 42 -2.40 -13.38 38.68
C ILE A 42 -2.81 -14.25 37.49
N ILE A 43 -3.15 -15.52 37.72
CA ILE A 43 -3.61 -16.42 36.66
C ILE A 43 -4.96 -15.95 36.10
N THR A 44 -5.90 -15.58 36.98
CA THR A 44 -7.24 -15.12 36.55
C THR A 44 -7.21 -13.73 35.91
N SER A 45 -6.44 -12.79 36.46
CA SER A 45 -6.27 -11.45 35.87
C SER A 45 -5.47 -11.48 34.57
N GLY A 46 -4.41 -12.29 34.51
CA GLY A 46 -3.63 -12.51 33.28
C GLY A 46 -4.45 -13.20 32.19
N PHE A 47 -5.25 -14.21 32.55
CA PHE A 47 -6.15 -14.87 31.59
C PHE A 47 -7.21 -13.92 31.05
N ALA A 48 -7.79 -13.06 31.90
CA ALA A 48 -8.75 -12.04 31.45
C ALA A 48 -8.13 -11.05 30.46
N LEU A 49 -6.88 -10.62 30.69
CA LEU A 49 -6.15 -9.75 29.77
C LEU A 49 -5.82 -10.46 28.44
N LEU A 50 -5.44 -11.74 28.49
CA LEU A 50 -5.20 -12.53 27.28
C LEU A 50 -6.49 -12.70 26.46
N VAL A 51 -7.62 -12.99 27.12
CA VAL A 51 -8.92 -13.11 26.45
C VAL A 51 -9.34 -11.77 25.85
N ALA A 52 -9.18 -10.66 26.56
CA ALA A 52 -9.46 -9.33 26.03
C ALA A 52 -8.62 -9.00 24.79
N GLN A 53 -7.33 -9.33 24.81
CA GLN A 53 -6.43 -9.15 23.67
C GLN A 53 -6.85 -10.00 22.45
N ILE A 54 -7.25 -11.25 22.68
CA ILE A 54 -7.75 -12.16 21.63
C ILE A 54 -9.05 -11.61 21.04
N ILE A 55 -9.99 -11.15 21.88
CA ILE A 55 -11.24 -10.54 21.42
C ILE A 55 -10.95 -9.31 20.56
N TYR A 56 -10.06 -8.43 21.02
CA TYR A 56 -9.66 -7.25 20.24
C TYR A 56 -9.08 -7.62 18.87
N MET A 57 -8.20 -8.63 18.83
CA MET A 57 -7.59 -9.12 17.58
C MET A 57 -8.63 -9.72 16.63
N VAL A 58 -9.60 -10.50 17.14
CA VAL A 58 -10.68 -11.07 16.33
C VAL A 58 -11.57 -9.98 15.74
N ILE A 59 -11.99 -8.98 16.54
CA ILE A 59 -12.81 -7.86 16.05
C ILE A 59 -12.06 -7.13 14.93
N ALA A 60 -10.80 -6.74 15.16
CA ALA A 60 -9.97 -6.06 14.17
C ALA A 60 -9.82 -6.89 12.88
N TYR A 61 -9.60 -8.21 13.00
CA TYR A 61 -9.49 -9.11 11.86
C TYR A 61 -10.81 -9.25 11.08
N THR A 62 -11.96 -9.27 11.75
CA THR A 62 -13.27 -9.37 11.07
C THR A 62 -13.58 -8.14 10.23
N GLU A 63 -13.27 -6.93 10.72
CA GLU A 63 -13.47 -5.71 9.93
C GLU A 63 -12.55 -5.67 8.71
N ALA A 64 -11.28 -6.08 8.87
CA ALA A 64 -10.36 -6.20 7.75
C ALA A 64 -10.85 -7.23 6.70
N LYS A 65 -11.41 -8.36 7.13
CA LYS A 65 -11.95 -9.38 6.24
C LYS A 65 -13.18 -8.90 5.47
N LYS A 66 -14.07 -8.11 6.08
CA LYS A 66 -15.22 -7.51 5.38
C LYS A 66 -14.77 -6.61 4.22
N ILE A 67 -13.76 -5.79 4.47
CA ILE A 67 -13.17 -4.91 3.45
C ILE A 67 -12.57 -5.76 2.31
N ASN A 68 -11.75 -6.77 2.64
CA ASN A 68 -11.14 -7.63 1.63
C ASN A 68 -12.18 -8.40 0.80
N ASN A 69 -13.25 -8.90 1.41
CA ASN A 69 -14.32 -9.58 0.70
C ASN A 69 -15.12 -8.64 -0.21
N ALA A 70 -15.32 -7.38 0.21
CA ALA A 70 -15.97 -6.36 -0.62
C ALA A 70 -15.11 -6.00 -1.84
N LEU A 71 -13.78 -5.98 -1.70
CA LEU A 71 -12.86 -5.80 -2.82
C LEU A 71 -12.79 -7.05 -3.72
N ALA A 72 -12.87 -8.26 -3.16
CA ALA A 72 -12.86 -9.50 -3.96
C ALA A 72 -14.09 -9.63 -4.89
N GLY A 73 -15.21 -8.95 -4.57
CA GLY A 73 -16.40 -8.92 -5.43
C GLY A 73 -16.23 -8.11 -6.72
N THR A 74 -15.25 -7.21 -6.81
CA THR A 74 -15.06 -6.35 -7.99
C THR A 74 -14.15 -6.96 -9.06
N GLU A 75 -13.41 -8.03 -8.76
CA GLU A 75 -12.63 -8.76 -9.75
C GLU A 75 -13.50 -9.60 -10.69
N SER A 76 -14.63 -10.12 -10.21
CA SER A 76 -15.57 -10.91 -11.02
C SER A 76 -16.44 -10.08 -11.97
N GLU A 77 -16.67 -8.79 -11.69
CA GLU A 77 -17.47 -7.91 -12.57
C GLU A 77 -16.64 -7.25 -13.67
N ILE A 78 -15.31 -7.14 -13.50
CA ILE A 78 -14.42 -6.60 -14.55
C ILE A 78 -14.09 -7.67 -15.61
N PHE A 79 -14.09 -8.97 -15.25
CA PHE A 79 -13.81 -10.07 -16.20
C PHE A 79 -15.05 -10.75 -16.80
N SER A 80 -16.27 -10.35 -16.39
CA SER A 80 -17.53 -10.86 -16.95
C SER A 80 -18.17 -9.95 -18.00
N GLN A 81 -17.45 -8.91 -18.46
CA GLN A 81 -17.76 -8.37 -19.79
C GLN A 81 -17.41 -9.46 -20.80
N PRO A 82 -18.37 -9.99 -21.56
CA PRO A 82 -18.07 -11.01 -22.54
C PRO A 82 -17.08 -10.42 -23.55
N ALA A 83 -15.98 -11.12 -23.76
CA ALA A 83 -15.01 -10.89 -24.84
C ALA A 83 -15.63 -11.08 -26.26
N SER A 84 -16.95 -10.94 -26.39
CA SER A 84 -17.71 -11.06 -27.63
C SER A 84 -18.05 -9.71 -28.27
N ALA A 85 -17.66 -8.59 -27.65
CA ALA A 85 -17.78 -7.26 -28.26
C ALA A 85 -16.42 -6.68 -28.70
N PHE A 86 -15.31 -7.37 -28.40
CA PHE A 86 -14.00 -7.06 -28.93
C PHE A 86 -13.59 -8.20 -29.86
N GLU A 87 -14.18 -8.18 -31.07
CA GLU A 87 -13.45 -8.71 -32.21
C GLU A 87 -12.06 -8.07 -32.16
N PRO A 88 -10.95 -8.84 -32.25
CA PRO A 88 -9.67 -8.23 -32.50
C PRO A 88 -9.80 -7.58 -33.88
N MET A 89 -9.96 -6.26 -33.88
CA MET A 89 -9.79 -5.44 -35.07
C MET A 89 -8.32 -5.48 -35.46
N LEU A 90 -7.94 -6.62 -36.01
CA LEU A 90 -6.85 -6.77 -36.96
C LEU A 90 -7.36 -6.32 -38.34
N THR A 91 -8.22 -5.30 -38.38
CA THR A 91 -8.24 -4.42 -39.53
C THR A 91 -7.02 -3.55 -39.35
N ASN A 92 -6.03 -3.82 -40.19
CA ASN A 92 -4.99 -2.87 -40.49
C ASN A 92 -5.66 -1.52 -40.78
N GLU A 93 -5.75 -0.65 -39.77
CA GLU A 93 -5.62 0.78 -39.99
C GLU A 93 -4.13 1.04 -40.21
N ALA A 94 -3.57 0.39 -41.25
CA ALA A 94 -2.54 1.03 -42.02
C ALA A 94 -3.23 2.26 -42.58
N LYS A 95 -3.13 3.37 -41.85
CA LYS A 95 -3.48 4.68 -42.38
C LYS A 95 -2.57 4.84 -43.58
N GLU A 96 -3.09 4.50 -44.76
CA GLU A 96 -2.38 4.62 -46.02
C GLU A 96 -1.94 6.07 -46.13
N ASN A 97 -0.68 6.34 -45.79
CA ASN A 97 -0.09 7.65 -45.98
C ASN A 97 0.21 7.74 -47.47
N LEU A 98 -0.81 8.12 -48.24
CA LEU A 98 -0.65 8.35 -49.67
C LEU A 98 0.17 9.62 -49.89
N CYS A 99 1.13 9.55 -50.81
CA CYS A 99 1.90 10.72 -51.18
C CYS A 99 0.98 11.79 -51.81
N PRO A 100 1.01 13.06 -51.37
CA PRO A 100 0.17 14.12 -51.94
C PRO A 100 0.53 14.49 -53.39
N ASN A 101 1.70 14.06 -53.89
CA ASN A 101 2.17 14.36 -55.24
C ASN A 101 1.84 13.21 -56.22
N CYS A 102 2.10 11.95 -55.85
CA CYS A 102 1.93 10.81 -56.76
C CYS A 102 0.87 9.78 -56.33
N ALA A 103 0.20 9.99 -55.19
CA ALA A 103 -0.81 9.08 -54.63
C ALA A 103 -0.31 7.63 -54.38
N GLN A 104 0.99 7.38 -54.36
CA GLN A 104 1.55 6.09 -53.99
C GLN A 104 1.58 5.93 -52.46
N GLU A 105 1.38 4.71 -51.97
CA GLU A 105 1.59 4.35 -50.56
C GLU A 105 3.01 4.68 -50.09
N VAL A 106 3.09 5.35 -48.94
CA VAL A 106 4.35 5.68 -48.28
C VAL A 106 4.36 5.02 -46.90
N PRO A 107 5.47 4.36 -46.50
CA PRO A 107 5.59 3.78 -45.18
C PRO A 107 5.50 4.85 -44.08
N ASP A 108 4.94 4.47 -42.93
CA ASP A 108 4.92 5.30 -41.74
C ASP A 108 6.34 5.79 -41.42
N HIS A 109 6.49 7.11 -41.22
CA HIS A 109 7.75 7.79 -40.92
C HIS A 109 8.76 7.94 -42.08
N ALA A 110 8.38 7.73 -43.36
CA ALA A 110 9.28 8.02 -44.47
C ALA A 110 9.56 9.54 -44.62
N HIS A 111 10.83 9.90 -44.83
CA HIS A 111 11.24 11.30 -45.03
C HIS A 111 11.04 11.76 -46.48
N PHE A 112 11.08 10.82 -47.43
CA PHE A 112 10.90 11.03 -48.87
C PHE A 112 10.01 9.93 -49.44
N CYS A 113 9.24 10.25 -50.48
CA CYS A 113 8.43 9.27 -51.21
C CYS A 113 9.35 8.38 -52.07
N PRO A 114 9.27 7.04 -51.97
CA PRO A 114 10.08 6.13 -52.78
C PRO A 114 9.70 6.12 -54.27
N ALA A 115 8.49 6.58 -54.62
CA ALA A 115 7.99 6.56 -55.99
C ALA A 115 8.28 7.87 -56.77
N CYS A 116 8.16 9.04 -56.14
CA CYS A 116 8.33 10.34 -56.81
C CYS A 116 9.44 11.22 -56.24
N GLY A 117 10.06 10.84 -55.11
CA GLY A 117 11.12 11.62 -54.46
C GLY A 117 10.63 12.85 -53.67
N GLN A 118 9.31 13.09 -53.59
CA GLN A 118 8.76 14.20 -52.80
C GLN A 118 9.16 14.10 -51.33
N LYS A 119 9.59 15.21 -50.73
CA LYS A 119 9.91 15.30 -49.31
C LYS A 119 8.62 15.30 -48.47
N LEU A 120 8.55 14.42 -47.47
CA LEU A 120 7.35 14.17 -46.65
C LEU A 120 7.56 14.50 -45.16
N ALA A 121 8.78 14.86 -44.76
CA ALA A 121 9.10 15.27 -43.40
C ALA A 121 9.93 16.57 -43.40
N ASN A 122 9.56 17.51 -42.55
CA ASN A 122 10.24 18.79 -42.35
C ASN A 122 10.74 18.92 -40.90
N TYR A 123 11.75 19.77 -40.68
CA TYR A 123 12.21 20.08 -39.32
C TYR A 123 11.43 21.26 -38.76
N CYS A 124 11.03 21.17 -37.50
CA CYS A 124 10.40 22.31 -36.82
C CYS A 124 11.42 23.46 -36.67
N PRO A 125 11.08 24.71 -37.05
CA PRO A 125 12.00 25.85 -36.92
C PRO A 125 12.32 26.21 -35.46
N ASN A 126 11.45 25.85 -34.52
CA ASN A 126 11.63 26.15 -33.10
C ASN A 126 12.47 25.08 -32.38
N CYS A 127 12.09 23.80 -32.49
CA CYS A 127 12.72 22.71 -31.73
C CYS A 127 13.67 21.81 -32.54
N LYS A 128 13.77 22.03 -33.86
CA LYS A 128 14.61 21.27 -34.81
C LYS A 128 14.35 19.75 -34.82
N LYS A 129 13.22 19.29 -34.29
CA LYS A 129 12.78 17.89 -34.38
C LYS A 129 12.09 17.64 -35.72
N LEU A 130 12.14 16.38 -36.14
CA LEU A 130 11.47 15.91 -37.35
C LEU A 130 9.95 15.97 -37.15
N THR A 131 9.24 16.49 -38.15
CA THR A 131 7.79 16.65 -38.18
C THR A 131 7.27 16.24 -39.56
N GLN A 132 6.03 15.75 -39.64
CA GLN A 132 5.43 15.38 -40.92
C GLN A 132 5.15 16.65 -41.74
N ALA A 133 5.41 16.61 -43.05
CA ALA A 133 5.25 17.79 -43.92
C ALA A 133 3.80 18.29 -43.98
N SER A 134 2.81 17.42 -43.73
CA SER A 134 1.39 17.76 -43.66
C SER A 134 0.90 18.18 -42.26
N ALA A 135 1.75 18.16 -41.24
CA ALA A 135 1.35 18.52 -39.88
C ALA A 135 1.23 20.04 -39.72
N LEU A 136 0.09 20.52 -39.24
CA LEU A 136 -0.14 21.95 -38.95
C LEU A 136 0.56 22.44 -37.67
N TYR A 137 0.89 21.52 -36.76
CA TYR A 137 1.52 21.81 -35.47
C TYR A 137 2.61 20.78 -35.17
N CYS A 138 3.68 21.23 -34.49
CA CYS A 138 4.71 20.34 -34.01
C CYS A 138 4.23 19.54 -32.80
N GLY A 139 4.22 18.20 -32.90
CA GLY A 139 3.85 17.30 -31.79
C GLY A 139 4.81 17.32 -30.59
N PHE A 140 5.96 17.99 -30.70
CA PHE A 140 6.95 18.07 -29.62
C PHE A 140 6.94 19.41 -28.86
N CYS A 141 6.81 20.53 -29.58
CA CYS A 141 6.86 21.87 -28.96
C CYS A 141 5.59 22.71 -29.17
N GLY A 142 4.60 22.21 -29.91
CA GLY A 142 3.33 22.89 -30.15
C GLY A 142 3.40 24.09 -31.11
N THR A 143 4.57 24.41 -31.68
CA THR A 143 4.70 25.51 -32.65
C THR A 143 3.93 25.18 -33.94
N LYS A 144 3.19 26.16 -34.47
CA LYS A 144 2.50 26.06 -35.76
C LYS A 144 3.52 25.91 -36.90
N LEU A 145 3.30 24.95 -37.78
CA LEU A 145 4.13 24.69 -38.95
C LEU A 145 3.37 25.20 -40.18
N ASP A 146 3.94 26.21 -40.85
CA ASP A 146 3.35 26.75 -42.07
C ASP A 146 3.65 25.77 -43.21
N GLY A 147 2.65 24.96 -43.59
CA GLY A 147 2.78 23.81 -44.50
C GLY A 147 3.07 24.15 -45.97
N ASN A 148 3.93 25.14 -46.24
CA ASN A 148 4.17 25.67 -47.58
C ASN A 148 5.66 25.87 -47.93
N HIS A 149 6.53 24.93 -47.52
CA HIS A 149 7.96 24.90 -47.86
C HIS A 149 8.46 23.48 -48.15
#